data_AF-A0A151GAS8-F1
#
_entry.id   AF-A0A151GAS8-F1
#
_cell.length_a   1.000
_cell.length_b   1.000
_cell.length_c   1.000
_cell.angle_alpha   90.00
_cell.angle_beta   90.00
_cell.angle_gamma   90.00
#
_symmetry.space_group_name_H-M   'P 1'
#
loop_
_entity.id
_entity.type
_entity.pdbx_description
1 polymer ?
#
loop_
_entity_poly.entity_id
_entity_poly.type
_entity_poly.pdbx_seq_one_letter_code
_entity_poly.pdbx_strand_id
1 'polypeptide(L)'
;MASKAVIPRFLLPLQGPLWRGVRIPLSQNIRIRFASTDKVQKPMVLEKPAKFNPPSHGSRLKKQSMPKHYGPDLTAAELAAQHKRDYPGLMAPQGSWSHWFWHSRLLHTFITMGTLLAMGIYTFFMNYAYNSPFKDLVPPFSDLWHQPAYFFTQWKNVILMHEKDKGLKAVEQRTRHVDDVAKRRYYMKMHGIEARDPISMVFGKDEGKKVVDGGPAAEGGEQRSEVESEEKPGQRKKWFGIL
;
A
#
# COMPACT_ATOMS: atom_id res chain seq x y z
N MET A 1 46.14 -21.02 -20.07
CA MET A 1 44.99 -20.49 -20.82
C MET A 1 43.74 -21.19 -20.34
N ALA A 2 42.85 -20.52 -19.60
CA ALA A 2 41.62 -21.11 -19.09
C ALA A 2 40.43 -20.50 -19.84
N SER A 3 39.74 -21.33 -20.64
CA SER A 3 38.54 -20.94 -21.37
C SER A 3 37.39 -20.70 -20.38
N LYS A 4 36.78 -19.51 -20.44
CA LYS A 4 35.52 -19.23 -19.73
C LYS A 4 34.43 -20.13 -20.32
N ALA A 5 34.00 -21.13 -19.56
CA ALA A 5 32.84 -21.94 -19.92
C ALA A 5 31.58 -21.07 -19.86
N VAL A 6 31.00 -20.76 -21.02
CA VAL A 6 29.70 -20.10 -21.13
C VAL A 6 28.63 -21.17 -20.97
N ILE A 7 28.08 -21.29 -19.76
CA ILE A 7 27.01 -22.26 -19.46
C ILE A 7 25.75 -21.83 -20.23
N PRO A 8 25.17 -22.71 -21.07
CA PRO A 8 24.02 -22.37 -21.87
C PRO A 8 22.76 -22.22 -21.00
N ARG A 9 21.93 -21.23 -21.35
CA ARG A 9 20.82 -20.70 -20.52
C ARG A 9 19.73 -21.70 -20.14
N PHE A 10 19.62 -22.84 -20.83
CA PHE A 10 18.62 -23.87 -20.53
C PHE A 10 19.01 -24.78 -19.35
N LEU A 11 20.27 -24.75 -18.91
CA LEU A 11 20.74 -25.50 -17.73
C LEU A 11 20.53 -24.75 -16.40
N LEU A 12 20.02 -23.51 -16.44
CA LEU A 12 19.77 -22.72 -15.24
C LEU A 12 18.28 -22.77 -14.87
N PRO A 13 17.93 -22.93 -13.59
CA PRO A 13 16.54 -22.97 -13.14
C PRO A 13 15.84 -21.65 -13.47
N LEU A 14 14.81 -21.73 -14.31
CA LEU A 14 14.04 -20.61 -14.86
C LEU A 14 13.38 -19.72 -13.78
N GLN A 15 13.34 -20.14 -12.52
CA GLN A 15 12.73 -19.41 -11.40
C GLN A 15 13.68 -19.20 -10.21
N GLY A 16 14.98 -19.07 -10.45
CA GLY A 16 15.93 -18.68 -9.40
C GLY A 16 15.74 -17.22 -8.94
N PRO A 17 15.97 -16.89 -7.65
CA PRO A 17 15.86 -15.53 -7.12
C PRO A 17 16.80 -14.52 -7.77
N LEU A 18 17.83 -14.98 -8.49
CA LEU A 18 18.75 -14.17 -9.29
C LEU A 18 18.08 -13.54 -10.53
N TRP A 19 16.91 -14.05 -10.97
CA TRP A 19 16.18 -13.57 -12.15
C TRP A 19 14.97 -12.69 -11.82
N ARG A 20 14.73 -12.37 -10.54
CA ARG A 20 13.79 -11.32 -10.15
C ARG A 20 14.40 -9.95 -10.49
N GLY A 21 14.42 -9.63 -11.78
CA GLY A 21 14.64 -8.27 -12.23
C GLY A 21 13.56 -7.36 -11.62
N VAL A 22 14.00 -6.25 -11.02
CA VAL A 22 13.11 -5.22 -10.47
C VAL A 22 12.21 -4.73 -11.61
N ARG A 23 10.94 -5.15 -11.62
CA ARG A 23 9.94 -4.64 -12.56
C ARG A 23 9.48 -3.27 -12.06
N ILE A 24 10.13 -2.23 -12.55
CA ILE A 24 9.75 -0.85 -12.28
C ILE A 24 8.58 -0.50 -13.24
N PRO A 25 7.44 0.01 -12.75
CA PRO A 25 6.35 0.43 -13.62
C PRO A 25 6.76 1.61 -14.51
N LEU A 26 6.30 1.58 -15.76
CA LEU A 26 6.65 2.51 -16.86
C LEU A 26 6.28 4.00 -16.62
N SER A 27 5.62 4.32 -15.50
CA SER A 27 5.17 5.69 -15.18
C SER A 27 6.16 6.49 -14.32
N GLN A 28 7.25 5.89 -13.83
CA GLN A 28 8.20 6.56 -12.95
C GLN A 28 9.59 6.62 -13.58
N ASN A 29 10.02 7.83 -13.92
CA ASN A 29 11.33 8.12 -14.50
C ASN A 29 12.39 8.10 -13.38
N ILE A 30 12.81 6.91 -12.95
CA ILE A 30 13.80 6.73 -11.90
C ILE A 30 15.20 6.71 -12.53
N ARG A 31 16.01 7.75 -12.25
CA ARG A 31 17.43 7.79 -12.58
C ARG A 31 18.22 6.89 -11.63
N ILE A 32 18.56 5.69 -12.07
CA ILE A 32 19.48 4.80 -11.36
C ILE A 32 20.91 5.29 -11.63
N ARG A 33 21.57 5.81 -10.60
CA ARG A 33 23.01 6.13 -10.63
C ARG A 33 23.78 4.91 -10.14
N PHE A 34 24.54 4.27 -11.03
CA PHE A 34 25.54 3.29 -10.63
C PHE A 34 26.73 4.04 -10.03
N ALA A 35 27.02 3.79 -8.76
CA ALA A 35 28.21 4.32 -8.10
C ALA A 35 29.41 3.46 -8.50
N SER A 36 30.17 3.91 -9.49
CA SER A 36 31.56 3.49 -9.68
C SER A 36 32.44 4.72 -9.56
N THR A 37 33.18 4.79 -8.45
CA THR A 37 34.33 5.67 -8.30
C THR A 37 35.38 5.23 -9.30
N ASP A 38 35.53 5.98 -10.38
CA ASP A 38 36.80 6.23 -11.06
C ASP A 38 36.61 7.40 -12.02
N LYS A 39 37.66 8.22 -12.15
CA LYS A 39 37.62 9.51 -12.84
C LYS A 39 37.27 9.31 -14.33
N VAL A 40 35.99 9.45 -14.67
CA VAL A 40 35.47 9.30 -16.04
C VAL A 40 35.92 10.49 -16.88
N GLN A 41 36.98 10.28 -17.67
CA GLN A 41 37.19 11.03 -18.90
C GLN A 41 35.95 10.82 -19.78
N LYS A 42 35.28 11.91 -20.15
CA LYS A 42 34.09 11.88 -21.00
C LYS A 42 34.44 11.11 -22.29
N PRO A 43 33.58 10.19 -22.77
CA PRO A 43 33.83 9.54 -24.05
C PRO A 43 33.97 10.61 -25.14
N MET A 44 35.08 10.58 -25.88
CA MET A 44 35.35 11.50 -26.99
C MET A 44 34.36 11.19 -28.13
N VAL A 45 33.17 11.79 -28.04
CA VAL A 45 32.18 11.77 -29.11
C VAL A 45 32.58 12.84 -30.12
N LEU A 46 32.77 12.44 -31.38
CA LEU A 46 33.05 13.36 -32.48
C LEU A 46 31.99 14.47 -32.48
N GLU A 47 32.43 15.72 -32.38
CA GLU A 47 31.51 16.85 -32.41
C GLU A 47 30.76 16.83 -33.73
N LYS A 48 29.43 16.81 -33.67
CA LYS A 48 28.62 16.91 -34.88
C LYS A 48 29.04 18.20 -35.60
N PRO A 49 29.30 18.15 -36.92
CA PRO A 49 29.69 19.35 -37.66
C PRO A 49 28.66 20.44 -37.43
N ALA A 50 29.13 21.67 -37.18
CA ALA A 50 28.26 22.81 -36.91
C ALA A 50 27.25 22.94 -38.05
N LYS A 51 25.99 22.61 -37.78
CA LYS A 51 24.92 22.81 -38.75
C LYS A 51 24.82 24.31 -39.00
N PHE A 52 25.08 24.72 -40.24
CA PHE A 52 25.04 26.12 -40.63
C PHE A 52 23.66 26.70 -40.31
N ASN A 53 23.62 27.55 -39.29
CA ASN A 53 22.43 28.32 -38.94
C ASN A 53 22.71 29.74 -39.42
N PRO A 54 21.96 30.25 -40.40
CA PRO A 54 22.13 31.63 -40.84
C PRO A 54 21.92 32.58 -39.65
N PRO A 55 22.56 33.76 -39.64
CA PRO A 55 22.53 34.69 -38.50
C PRO A 55 21.11 35.15 -38.11
N SER A 56 20.10 34.94 -38.96
CA SER A 56 18.69 35.21 -38.69
C SER A 56 17.99 34.18 -37.79
N HIS A 57 18.54 32.97 -37.64
CA HIS A 57 17.94 31.89 -36.85
C HIS A 57 18.91 31.39 -35.77
N GLY A 58 19.01 32.17 -34.70
CA GLY A 58 19.77 31.78 -33.52
C GLY A 58 19.28 30.43 -32.95
N SER A 59 20.21 29.60 -32.48
CA SER A 59 19.92 28.28 -31.92
C SER A 59 19.05 28.28 -30.65
N ARG A 60 18.86 29.46 -30.04
CA ARG A 60 18.00 29.68 -28.88
C ARG A 60 16.85 30.61 -29.23
N LEU A 61 15.62 30.14 -28.97
CA LEU A 61 14.43 30.99 -28.91
C LEU A 61 14.64 32.10 -27.86
N LYS A 62 14.32 33.35 -28.21
CA LYS A 62 14.40 34.48 -27.27
C LYS A 62 13.36 34.28 -26.16
N LYS A 63 13.83 33.94 -24.95
CA LYS A 63 13.01 33.53 -23.79
C LYS A 63 12.10 34.64 -23.21
N GLN A 64 12.21 35.88 -23.69
CA GLN A 64 11.42 37.04 -23.23
C GLN A 64 10.69 37.81 -24.35
N SER A 65 10.61 37.25 -25.55
CA SER A 65 9.86 37.87 -26.65
C SER A 65 8.44 37.31 -26.69
N MET A 66 7.59 37.66 -25.73
CA MET A 66 6.15 37.51 -25.98
C MET A 66 5.79 38.34 -27.23
N PRO A 67 4.93 37.82 -28.13
CA PRO A 67 4.51 38.57 -29.31
C PRO A 67 4.02 39.95 -28.87
N LYS A 68 4.72 41.00 -29.30
CA LYS A 68 4.31 42.37 -28.98
C LYS A 68 3.03 42.63 -29.74
N HIS A 69 1.94 42.87 -29.02
CA HIS A 69 0.73 43.38 -29.63
C HIS A 69 1.04 44.81 -30.08
N TYR A 70 1.01 45.08 -31.39
CA TYR A 70 1.32 46.39 -31.95
C TYR A 70 0.19 47.43 -31.78
N GLY A 71 -0.64 47.28 -30.75
CA GLY A 71 -1.76 48.18 -30.44
C GLY A 71 -1.52 48.94 -29.14
N PRO A 72 -2.37 49.94 -28.85
CA PRO A 72 -2.45 50.52 -27.51
C PRO A 72 -2.69 49.43 -26.46
N ASP A 73 -2.14 49.63 -25.26
CA ASP A 73 -2.40 48.72 -24.14
C ASP A 73 -3.90 48.70 -23.82
N LEU A 74 -4.45 47.50 -23.64
CA LEU A 74 -5.87 47.32 -23.32
C LEU A 74 -6.20 48.00 -22.00
N THR A 75 -7.27 48.79 -22.01
CA THR A 75 -7.80 49.36 -20.77
C THR A 75 -8.34 48.24 -19.87
N ALA A 76 -8.37 48.47 -18.55
CA ALA A 76 -8.87 47.47 -17.60
C ALA A 76 -10.33 47.07 -17.90
N ALA A 77 -11.14 47.99 -18.43
CA ALA A 77 -12.52 47.73 -18.83
C ALA A 77 -12.60 46.79 -20.05
N GLU A 78 -11.73 46.98 -21.03
CA GLU A 78 -11.66 46.13 -22.23
C GLU A 78 -11.18 44.71 -21.91
N LEU A 79 -10.19 44.56 -21.02
CA LEU A 79 -9.76 43.25 -20.51
C LEU A 79 -10.92 42.52 -19.82
N ALA A 80 -11.64 43.19 -18.93
CA ALA A 80 -12.80 42.61 -18.26
C ALA A 80 -13.92 42.23 -19.25
N ALA A 81 -14.12 43.01 -20.31
CA ALA A 81 -15.06 42.68 -21.38
C ALA A 81 -14.59 41.45 -22.18
N GLN A 82 -13.30 41.36 -22.50
CA GLN A 82 -12.73 40.22 -23.22
C GLN A 82 -12.87 38.91 -22.45
N HIS A 83 -12.69 38.93 -21.13
CA HIS A 83 -12.87 37.74 -20.27
C HIS A 83 -14.31 37.22 -20.21
N LYS A 84 -15.29 38.06 -20.55
CA LYS A 84 -16.72 37.71 -20.56
C LYS A 84 -17.21 37.27 -21.94
N ARG A 85 -16.43 37.48 -23.01
CA ARG A 85 -16.83 37.09 -24.37
C ARG A 85 -16.72 35.58 -24.54
N ASP A 86 -17.81 34.98 -25.02
CA ASP A 86 -17.85 33.57 -25.37
C ASP A 86 -17.54 33.40 -26.86
N TYR A 87 -16.57 32.55 -27.17
CA TYR A 87 -16.11 32.30 -28.54
C TYR A 87 -16.00 30.79 -28.76
N PRO A 88 -16.38 30.29 -29.95
CA PRO A 88 -16.31 28.87 -30.24
C PRO A 88 -14.87 28.36 -30.17
N GLY A 89 -14.66 27.24 -29.45
CA GLY A 89 -13.34 26.61 -29.29
C GLY A 89 -12.46 27.20 -28.18
N LEU A 90 -12.90 28.27 -27.51
CA LEU A 90 -12.26 28.75 -26.28
C LEU A 90 -12.95 28.18 -25.04
N MET A 91 -12.25 28.24 -23.90
CA MET A 91 -12.84 27.86 -22.62
C MET A 91 -13.99 28.81 -22.27
N ALA A 92 -14.96 28.31 -21.52
CA ALA A 92 -16.13 29.10 -21.13
C ALA A 92 -15.72 30.36 -20.36
N PRO A 93 -16.40 31.50 -20.58
CA PRO A 93 -16.03 32.78 -19.97
C PRO A 93 -16.21 32.75 -18.45
N GLN A 94 -15.46 33.61 -17.76
CA GLN A 94 -15.52 33.72 -16.30
C GLN A 94 -16.93 34.11 -15.84
N GLY A 95 -17.46 33.41 -14.83
CA GLY A 95 -18.82 33.63 -14.32
C GLY A 95 -19.90 32.76 -14.98
N SER A 96 -19.57 31.99 -16.02
CA SER A 96 -20.46 30.94 -16.53
C SER A 96 -20.45 29.69 -15.64
N TRP A 97 -21.55 28.93 -15.66
CA TRP A 97 -21.64 27.66 -14.92
C TRP A 97 -20.59 26.63 -15.39
N SER A 98 -20.34 26.56 -16.69
CA SER A 98 -19.31 25.71 -17.28
C SER A 98 -17.92 26.11 -16.80
N HIS A 99 -17.59 27.41 -16.75
CA HIS A 99 -16.33 27.86 -16.18
C HIS A 99 -16.19 27.47 -14.71
N TRP A 100 -17.25 27.60 -13.90
CA TRP A 100 -17.26 27.14 -12.51
C TRP A 100 -17.01 25.63 -12.39
N PHE A 101 -17.72 24.82 -13.18
CA PHE A 101 -17.58 23.36 -13.16
C PHE A 101 -16.14 22.96 -13.45
N TRP A 102 -15.53 23.49 -14.52
CA TRP A 102 -14.16 23.17 -14.94
C TRP A 102 -13.09 23.67 -13.97
N HIS A 103 -13.28 24.82 -13.32
CA HIS A 103 -12.26 25.43 -12.46
C HIS A 103 -12.45 25.12 -10.97
N SER A 104 -13.56 24.50 -10.57
CA SER A 104 -13.83 24.13 -9.18
C SER A 104 -12.95 22.96 -8.74
N ARG A 105 -11.83 23.26 -8.07
CA ARG A 105 -10.93 22.24 -7.51
C ARG A 105 -11.65 21.34 -6.52
N LEU A 106 -12.51 21.91 -5.68
CA LEU A 106 -13.23 21.17 -4.64
C LEU A 106 -14.16 20.13 -5.26
N LEU A 107 -14.90 20.50 -6.31
CA LEU A 107 -15.78 19.59 -7.03
C LEU A 107 -14.98 18.41 -7.61
N HIS A 108 -13.89 18.70 -8.32
CA HIS A 108 -13.04 17.65 -8.89
C HIS A 108 -12.43 16.75 -7.81
N THR A 109 -11.98 17.31 -6.69
CA THR A 109 -11.46 16.50 -5.57
C THR A 109 -12.55 15.64 -4.94
N PHE A 110 -13.77 16.15 -4.80
CA PHE A 110 -14.88 15.39 -4.24
C PHE A 110 -15.31 14.25 -5.17
N ILE A 111 -15.38 14.52 -6.48
CA ILE A 111 -15.69 13.48 -7.47
C ILE A 111 -14.59 12.43 -7.48
N THR A 112 -13.33 12.82 -7.65
CA THR A 112 -12.20 11.86 -7.72
C THR A 112 -12.05 11.05 -6.43
N MET A 113 -12.04 11.71 -5.26
CA MET A 113 -11.95 11.02 -3.98
C MET A 113 -13.20 10.18 -3.71
N GLY A 114 -14.38 10.69 -4.04
CA GLY A 114 -15.66 10.00 -3.88
C GLY A 114 -15.75 8.75 -4.76
N THR A 115 -15.33 8.81 -6.02
CA THR A 115 -15.28 7.66 -6.92
C THR A 115 -14.29 6.61 -6.42
N LEU A 116 -13.10 7.02 -5.96
CA LEU A 116 -12.12 6.09 -5.38
C LEU A 116 -12.64 5.42 -4.12
N LEU A 117 -13.27 6.19 -3.22
CA LEU A 117 -13.89 5.67 -2.00
C LEU A 117 -15.01 4.68 -2.33
N ALA A 118 -15.91 5.04 -3.26
CA ALA A 118 -17.01 4.18 -3.68
C ALA A 118 -16.50 2.87 -4.32
N MET A 119 -15.49 2.94 -5.20
CA MET A 119 -14.85 1.73 -5.74
C MET A 119 -14.18 0.89 -4.65
N GLY A 120 -13.50 1.52 -3.68
CA GLY A 120 -12.89 0.82 -2.55
C GLY A 120 -13.91 0.08 -1.69
N ILE A 121 -15.01 0.74 -1.35
CA ILE A 121 -16.12 0.14 -0.59
C ILE A 121 -16.78 -0.99 -1.40
N TYR A 122 -17.05 -0.76 -2.70
CA TYR A 122 -17.64 -1.77 -3.58
C TYR A 122 -16.78 -3.02 -3.71
N THR A 123 -15.47 -2.85 -3.94
CA THR A 123 -14.52 -3.96 -4.05
C THR A 123 -14.37 -4.70 -2.72
N PHE A 124 -14.40 -4.00 -1.58
CA PHE A 124 -14.43 -4.62 -0.25
C PHE A 124 -15.64 -5.54 -0.08
N PHE A 125 -16.85 -5.05 -0.41
CA PHE A 125 -18.07 -5.86 -0.32
C PHE A 125 -18.08 -7.02 -1.31
N MET A 126 -17.66 -6.83 -2.57
CA MET A 126 -17.60 -7.95 -3.52
C MET A 126 -16.54 -8.99 -3.17
N ASN A 127 -15.40 -8.59 -2.60
CA ASN A 127 -14.42 -9.53 -2.09
C ASN A 127 -15.04 -10.46 -1.02
N TYR A 128 -15.87 -9.90 -0.12
CA TYR A 128 -16.60 -10.69 0.86
C TYR A 128 -17.65 -11.61 0.22
N ALA A 129 -18.44 -11.08 -0.71
CA ALA A 129 -19.50 -11.82 -1.37
C ALA A 129 -18.95 -13.04 -2.15
N TYR A 130 -17.74 -12.96 -2.69
CA TYR A 130 -17.14 -14.07 -3.45
C TYR A 130 -16.21 -14.99 -2.64
N ASN A 131 -15.43 -14.46 -1.70
CA ASN A 131 -14.40 -15.24 -0.99
C ASN A 131 -14.78 -15.67 0.42
N SER A 132 -15.88 -15.16 0.98
CA SER A 132 -16.32 -15.57 2.32
C SER A 132 -17.07 -16.91 2.29
N PRO A 133 -16.90 -17.76 3.32
CA PRO A 133 -17.69 -18.99 3.45
C PRO A 133 -19.16 -18.71 3.76
N PHE A 134 -19.52 -17.47 4.10
CA PHE A 134 -20.86 -17.03 4.47
C PHE A 134 -21.55 -16.21 3.36
N LYS A 135 -21.16 -16.43 2.10
CA LYS A 135 -21.69 -15.69 0.93
C LYS A 135 -23.20 -15.81 0.76
N ASP A 136 -23.78 -16.95 1.14
CA ASP A 136 -25.21 -17.22 0.97
C ASP A 136 -26.07 -16.41 1.96
N LEU A 137 -25.44 -15.85 3.01
CA LEU A 137 -26.07 -14.99 4.00
C LEU A 137 -26.00 -13.50 3.61
N VAL A 138 -25.38 -13.16 2.48
CA VAL A 138 -25.26 -11.77 2.02
C VAL A 138 -26.61 -11.32 1.44
N PRO A 139 -27.20 -10.22 1.94
CA PRO A 139 -28.46 -9.73 1.41
C PRO A 139 -28.31 -9.23 -0.03
N PRO A 140 -29.30 -9.48 -0.92
CA PRO A 140 -29.27 -8.98 -2.28
C PRO A 140 -29.36 -7.44 -2.32
N PHE A 141 -28.82 -6.82 -3.36
CA PHE A 141 -28.86 -5.36 -3.52
C PHE A 141 -30.28 -4.78 -3.65
N SER A 142 -31.29 -5.61 -3.97
CA SER A 142 -32.70 -5.20 -3.95
C SER A 142 -33.17 -4.78 -2.57
N ASP A 143 -32.68 -5.46 -1.51
CA ASP A 143 -33.12 -5.21 -0.13
C ASP A 143 -32.64 -3.86 0.38
N LEU A 144 -31.59 -3.29 -0.22
CA LEU A 144 -31.12 -1.95 0.11
C LEU A 144 -32.20 -0.88 -0.14
N TRP A 145 -33.02 -1.06 -1.18
CA TRP A 145 -34.08 -0.11 -1.55
C TRP A 145 -35.37 -0.31 -0.75
N HIS A 146 -35.68 -1.56 -0.37
CA HIS A 146 -36.91 -1.88 0.36
C HIS A 146 -36.74 -1.81 1.88
N GLN A 147 -35.62 -2.32 2.40
CA GLN A 147 -35.34 -2.48 3.82
C GLN A 147 -33.87 -2.14 4.14
N PRO A 148 -33.47 -0.86 4.06
CA PRO A 148 -32.06 -0.46 4.20
C PRO A 148 -31.49 -0.82 5.57
N ALA A 149 -32.28 -0.68 6.64
CA ALA A 149 -31.84 -1.02 8.00
C ALA A 149 -31.49 -2.51 8.12
N TYR A 150 -32.35 -3.40 7.58
CA TYR A 150 -32.11 -4.84 7.60
C TYR A 150 -30.85 -5.20 6.81
N PHE A 151 -30.69 -4.64 5.60
CA PHE A 151 -29.52 -4.86 4.75
C PHE A 151 -28.20 -4.62 5.48
N PHE A 152 -28.06 -3.47 6.15
CA PHE A 152 -26.82 -3.15 6.88
C PHE A 152 -26.61 -4.03 8.11
N THR A 153 -27.68 -4.40 8.83
CA THR A 153 -27.56 -5.31 9.98
C THR A 153 -27.12 -6.71 9.56
N GLN A 154 -27.65 -7.24 8.45
CA GLN A 154 -27.23 -8.54 7.92
C GLN A 154 -25.78 -8.51 7.44
N TRP A 155 -25.39 -7.47 6.71
CA TRP A 155 -23.98 -7.28 6.32
C TRP A 155 -23.03 -7.24 7.51
N LYS A 156 -23.40 -6.51 8.57
CA LYS A 156 -22.63 -6.49 9.82
C LYS A 156 -22.51 -7.89 10.43
N ASN A 157 -23.59 -8.67 10.44
CA ASN A 157 -23.59 -10.04 10.98
C ASN A 157 -22.66 -10.95 10.17
N VAL A 158 -22.71 -10.87 8.83
CA VAL A 158 -21.82 -11.63 7.93
C VAL A 158 -20.35 -11.26 8.18
N ILE A 159 -20.05 -9.97 8.34
CA ILE A 159 -18.70 -9.51 8.63
C ILE A 159 -18.20 -10.09 9.96
N LEU A 160 -19.03 -10.01 11.00
CA LEU A 160 -18.71 -10.55 12.31
C LEU A 160 -18.48 -12.07 12.27
N MET A 161 -19.29 -12.82 11.52
CA MET A 161 -19.15 -14.28 11.38
C MET A 161 -17.85 -14.67 10.68
N HIS A 162 -17.47 -13.97 9.61
CA HIS A 162 -16.22 -14.24 8.91
C HIS A 162 -14.99 -13.80 9.70
N GLU A 163 -15.07 -12.74 10.51
CA GLU A 163 -14.00 -12.40 11.46
C GLU A 163 -13.83 -13.48 12.54
N LYS A 164 -14.94 -14.01 13.08
CA LYS A 164 -14.91 -15.13 14.02
C LYS A 164 -14.27 -16.37 13.40
N ASP A 165 -14.67 -16.75 12.19
CA ASP A 165 -14.11 -17.89 11.46
C ASP A 165 -12.61 -17.71 11.17
N LYS A 166 -12.18 -16.51 10.77
CA LYS A 166 -10.76 -16.18 10.64
C LYS A 166 -10.01 -16.30 11.96
N GLY A 167 -10.61 -15.85 13.05
CA GLY A 167 -10.06 -15.99 14.40
C GLY A 167 -9.87 -17.45 14.80
N LEU A 168 -10.90 -18.28 14.61
CA LEU A 168 -10.85 -19.72 14.89
C LEU A 168 -9.76 -20.40 14.07
N LYS A 169 -9.71 -20.16 12.75
CA LYS A 169 -8.67 -20.70 11.87
C LYS A 169 -7.26 -20.29 12.28
N ALA A 170 -7.08 -19.03 12.71
CA ALA A 170 -5.79 -18.56 13.20
C ALA A 170 -5.38 -19.23 14.51
N VAL A 171 -6.33 -19.46 15.43
CA VAL A 171 -6.09 -20.18 16.68
C VAL A 171 -5.76 -21.64 16.38
N GLU A 172 -6.53 -22.33 15.53
CA GLU A 172 -6.26 -23.71 15.12
C GLU A 172 -4.87 -23.86 14.47
N GLN A 173 -4.45 -22.91 13.65
CA GLN A 173 -3.11 -22.93 13.07
C GLN A 173 -2.02 -22.80 14.14
N ARG A 174 -2.24 -21.94 15.15
CA ARG A 174 -1.32 -21.77 16.28
C ARG A 174 -1.27 -23.02 17.16
N THR A 175 -2.41 -23.63 17.48
CA THR A 175 -2.46 -24.84 18.31
C THR A 175 -1.76 -26.00 17.60
N ARG A 176 -2.01 -26.22 16.30
CA ARG A 176 -1.30 -27.24 15.50
C ARG A 176 0.22 -27.03 15.55
N HIS A 177 0.68 -25.79 15.42
CA HIS A 177 2.11 -25.49 15.51
C HIS A 177 2.69 -25.78 16.90
N VAL A 178 1.97 -25.41 17.97
CA VAL A 178 2.38 -25.69 19.36
C VAL A 178 2.40 -27.20 19.62
N ASP A 179 1.42 -27.94 19.13
CA ASP A 179 1.34 -29.40 19.26
C ASP A 179 2.50 -30.09 18.56
N ASP A 180 2.87 -29.64 17.35
CA ASP A 180 4.00 -30.19 16.61
C ASP A 180 5.34 -29.89 17.29
N VAL A 181 5.49 -28.70 17.87
CA VAL A 181 6.65 -28.37 18.72
C VAL A 181 6.69 -29.25 19.97
N ALA A 182 5.55 -29.48 20.62
CA ALA A 182 5.44 -30.34 21.79
C ALA A 182 5.81 -31.78 21.45
N LYS A 183 5.26 -32.36 20.37
CA LYS A 183 5.62 -33.70 19.88
C LYS A 183 7.11 -33.82 19.60
N ARG A 184 7.72 -32.82 18.96
CA ARG A 184 9.16 -32.78 18.71
C ARG A 184 9.96 -32.79 20.01
N ARG A 185 9.54 -32.01 21.01
CA ARG A 185 10.17 -32.00 22.34
C ARG A 185 10.04 -33.36 23.03
N TYR A 186 8.87 -33.99 23.00
CA TYR A 186 8.67 -35.32 23.56
C TYR A 186 9.54 -36.37 22.87
N TYR A 187 9.61 -36.36 21.54
CA TYR A 187 10.48 -37.24 20.77
C TYR A 187 11.95 -37.07 21.17
N MET A 188 12.43 -35.83 21.30
CA MET A 188 13.81 -35.56 21.71
C MET A 188 14.12 -36.07 23.12
N LYS A 189 13.18 -35.90 24.07
CA LYS A 189 13.31 -36.43 25.43
C LYS A 189 13.40 -37.96 25.44
N MET A 190 12.51 -38.64 24.72
CA MET A 190 12.48 -40.11 24.66
C MET A 190 13.75 -40.70 24.02
N HIS A 191 14.34 -40.00 23.05
CA HIS A 191 15.58 -40.42 22.40
C HIS A 191 16.85 -39.91 23.11
N GLY A 192 16.74 -39.21 24.23
CA GLY A 192 17.90 -38.71 25.00
C GLY A 192 18.71 -37.64 24.27
N ILE A 193 18.17 -37.02 23.22
CA ILE A 193 18.81 -35.97 22.42
C ILE A 193 18.29 -34.61 22.88
N GLU A 194 18.38 -34.34 24.18
CA GLU A 194 18.00 -33.03 24.72
C GLU A 194 18.99 -31.97 24.23
N ALA A 195 18.67 -31.33 23.10
CA ALA A 195 19.33 -30.09 22.74
C ALA A 195 18.94 -29.05 23.79
N ARG A 196 19.92 -28.68 24.64
CA ARG A 196 19.87 -27.54 25.56
C ARG A 196 19.04 -26.41 24.94
N ASP A 197 18.07 -25.86 25.67
CA ASP A 197 17.20 -24.81 25.15
C ASP A 197 18.07 -23.72 24.48
N PRO A 198 17.76 -23.27 23.26
CA PRO A 198 18.59 -22.27 22.57
C PRO A 198 18.72 -20.99 23.40
N ILE A 199 17.74 -20.71 24.25
CA ILE A 199 17.79 -19.63 25.25
C ILE A 199 18.87 -19.92 26.32
N SER A 200 18.94 -21.14 26.87
CA SER A 200 20.00 -21.54 27.81
C SER A 200 21.40 -21.60 27.18
N MET A 201 21.47 -21.78 25.86
CA MET A 201 22.72 -21.80 25.09
C MET A 201 23.21 -20.39 24.76
N VAL A 202 22.31 -19.41 24.61
CA VAL A 202 22.62 -18.00 24.35
C VAL A 202 22.75 -17.18 25.64
N PHE A 203 21.98 -17.49 26.69
CA PHE A 203 21.99 -16.73 27.95
C PHE A 203 22.85 -17.32 29.07
N GLY A 204 23.48 -18.47 28.86
CA GLY A 204 24.23 -19.12 29.93
C GLY A 204 23.31 -19.63 31.04
N LYS A 205 23.76 -20.66 31.75
CA LYS A 205 22.97 -21.36 32.75
C LYS A 205 23.07 -20.59 34.07
N ASP A 206 22.00 -19.91 34.49
CA ASP A 206 21.86 -19.50 35.89
C ASP A 206 21.60 -20.76 36.73
N GLU A 207 22.65 -21.22 37.39
CA GLU A 207 22.66 -22.37 38.29
C GLU A 207 21.89 -22.00 39.57
N GLY A 208 20.55 -22.09 39.55
CA GLY A 208 19.74 -21.59 40.67
C GLY A 208 18.37 -22.21 40.93
N LYS A 209 17.96 -23.27 40.22
CA LYS A 209 16.73 -24.01 40.61
C LYS A 209 16.82 -25.49 40.25
N LYS A 210 17.11 -26.30 41.27
CA LYS A 210 17.01 -27.76 41.22
C LYS A 210 15.53 -28.17 41.15
N VAL A 211 15.24 -28.98 40.13
CA VAL A 211 14.39 -30.20 40.15
C VAL A 211 13.14 -30.13 41.05
N VAL A 212 11.99 -29.90 40.42
CA VAL A 212 10.79 -30.68 40.74
C VAL A 212 10.37 -31.32 39.43
N ASP A 213 10.67 -32.61 39.33
CA ASP A 213 10.16 -33.50 38.29
C ASP A 213 8.71 -33.88 38.64
N GLY A 214 7.87 -33.97 37.62
CA GLY A 214 6.46 -34.33 37.77
C GLY A 214 5.59 -33.83 36.62
N GLY A 215 5.46 -34.63 35.56
CA GLY A 215 4.25 -34.58 34.72
C GLY A 215 3.10 -35.37 35.38
N PRO A 216 1.89 -35.45 34.79
CA PRO A 216 1.23 -34.59 33.80
C PRO A 216 0.06 -33.81 34.46
N ALA A 217 -0.04 -32.50 34.24
CA ALA A 217 -1.27 -31.76 34.58
C ALA A 217 -2.22 -31.81 33.37
N ALA A 218 -2.98 -32.90 33.28
CA ALA A 218 -4.28 -32.87 32.66
C ALA A 218 -5.28 -32.24 33.65
N GLU A 219 -6.23 -31.48 33.10
CA GLU A 219 -7.53 -31.04 33.65
C GLU A 219 -7.71 -29.54 33.86
N GLY A 220 -8.63 -29.00 33.03
CA GLY A 220 -9.76 -28.19 33.48
C GLY A 220 -9.47 -26.92 34.28
N GLY A 221 -9.35 -25.79 33.57
CA GLY A 221 -9.45 -24.44 34.14
C GLY A 221 -10.76 -23.74 33.79
N GLU A 222 -11.90 -24.39 34.02
CA GLU A 222 -13.20 -23.73 34.30
C GLU A 222 -13.53 -24.15 35.75
N GLN A 223 -13.94 -23.32 36.72
CA GLN A 223 -14.80 -22.15 36.68
C GLN A 223 -14.88 -21.49 38.09
N ARG A 224 -15.33 -20.21 38.12
CA ARG A 224 -15.95 -19.43 39.23
C ARG A 224 -15.01 -18.77 40.25
N SER A 225 -15.23 -17.54 40.72
CA SER A 225 -16.28 -16.50 40.55
C SER A 225 -15.72 -15.21 41.18
N GLU A 226 -15.79 -14.07 40.49
CA GLU A 226 -16.64 -12.92 40.86
C GLU A 226 -16.60 -12.52 42.36
N VAL A 227 -15.91 -11.41 42.65
CA VAL A 227 -16.35 -10.24 43.46
C VAL A 227 -15.15 -9.29 43.64
N GLU A 228 -15.21 -8.17 42.91
CA GLU A 228 -14.95 -6.80 43.36
C GLU A 228 -13.62 -6.43 44.05
N SER A 229 -12.78 -5.64 43.35
CA SER A 229 -12.29 -4.35 43.88
C SER A 229 -11.39 -3.61 42.87
N GLU A 230 -11.78 -2.37 42.60
CA GLU A 230 -10.95 -1.23 42.14
C GLU A 230 -10.76 -0.96 40.63
N GLU A 231 -11.70 -0.12 40.19
CA GLU A 231 -11.64 0.84 39.08
C GLU A 231 -10.25 1.50 38.92
N LYS A 232 -9.64 1.37 37.74
CA LYS A 232 -8.55 2.27 37.31
C LYS A 232 -9.12 3.37 36.40
N PRO A 233 -8.93 4.65 36.76
CA PRO A 233 -9.51 5.77 36.03
C PRO A 233 -8.88 5.95 34.65
N GLY A 234 -9.73 6.32 33.69
CA GLY A 234 -9.46 6.35 32.25
C GLY A 234 -8.26 7.18 31.84
N GLN A 235 -7.33 6.52 31.14
CA GLN A 235 -6.30 7.18 30.34
C GLN A 235 -6.94 7.86 29.13
N ARG A 236 -7.28 9.14 29.28
CA ARG A 236 -7.69 10.01 28.18
C ARG A 236 -6.51 10.21 27.23
N LYS A 237 -6.59 9.61 26.05
CA LYS A 237 -5.68 9.86 24.93
C LYS A 237 -5.87 11.32 24.48
N LYS A 238 -4.83 12.13 24.67
CA LYS A 238 -4.79 13.52 24.21
C LYS A 238 -4.85 13.51 22.68
N TRP A 239 -5.97 13.99 22.17
CA TRP A 239 -6.28 14.16 20.76
C TRP A 239 -5.50 15.37 20.22
N PHE A 240 -4.87 15.15 19.06
CA PHE A 240 -4.33 16.09 18.07
C PHE A 240 -4.08 17.56 18.49
N GLY A 241 -2.79 17.93 18.41
CA GLY A 241 -2.30 19.29 18.57
C GLY A 241 -3.01 20.27 17.63
N ILE A 242 -3.67 21.23 18.27
CA ILE A 242 -4.06 22.51 17.71
C ILE A 242 -3.26 23.54 18.48
N LEU A 243 -2.25 24.09 17.82
CA LEU A 243 -1.86 25.49 17.98
C LEU A 243 -2.08 26.14 16.62
#